data_AF-A0A943X2Y1-F1
#
_entry.id   AF-A0A943X2Y1-F1
#
_cell.length_a   1.000
_cell.length_b   1.000
_cell.length_c   1.000
_cell.angle_alpha   90.00
_cell.angle_beta   90.00
_cell.angle_gamma   90.00
#
_symmetry.space_group_name_H-M   'P 1'
#
loop_
_entity.id
_entity.type
_entity.pdbx_description
1 polymer ?
#
loop_
_entity_poly.entity_id
_entity_poly.type
_entity_poly.pdbx_seq_one_letter_code
_entity_poly.pdbx_strand_id
1 'polypeptide(L)' 'MAWNPEYTEEFNSLMEKWDNEIHAELEKSAPTRGLAAGSKGKTDIINEKYKALLTELKQKYGMI' A
#
# COMPACT_ATOMS: atom_id res chain seq x y z
N MET A 1 -5.82 22.12 -12.65
CA MET A 1 -5.17 20.79 -12.74
C MET A 1 -6.21 19.83 -13.30
N ALA A 2 -5.98 19.30 -14.50
CA ALA A 2 -6.88 18.31 -15.07
C ALA A 2 -6.79 17.06 -14.19
N TRP A 3 -7.91 16.69 -13.57
CA TRP A 3 -8.05 15.43 -12.87
C TRP A 3 -7.79 14.34 -13.90
N ASN A 4 -6.68 13.61 -13.78
CA ASN A 4 -6.35 12.55 -14.72
C ASN A 4 -7.12 11.30 -14.27
N PRO A 5 -8.19 10.90 -14.99
CA PRO A 5 -9.04 9.78 -14.57
C PRO A 5 -8.27 8.46 -14.55
N GLU A 6 -7.33 8.28 -15.49
CA GLU A 6 -6.49 7.07 -15.59
C GLU A 6 -5.55 6.95 -14.38
N TYR A 7 -4.93 8.07 -13.97
CA TYR A 7 -4.13 8.12 -12.75
C TYR A 7 -4.97 7.77 -11.52
N THR A 8 -6.20 8.29 -11.44
CA THR A 8 -7.07 8.07 -10.29
C THR A 8 -7.53 6.62 -10.21
N GLU A 9 -7.82 6.00 -11.35
CA GLU A 9 -8.19 4.59 -11.45
C GLU A 9 -7.01 3.67 -11.08
N GLU A 10 -5.82 3.90 -11.65
CA GLU A 10 -4.62 3.14 -11.29
C GLU A 10 -4.26 3.33 -9.81
N PHE A 11 -4.37 4.56 -9.28
CA PHE A 11 -4.13 4.86 -7.87
C PHE A 11 -5.11 4.14 -6.95
N ASN A 12 -6.42 4.19 -7.25
CA ASN A 12 -7.44 3.53 -6.45
C ASN A 12 -7.25 2.01 -6.47
N SER A 13 -6.95 1.41 -7.62
CA SER A 13 -6.63 -0.02 -7.71
C SER A 13 -5.38 -0.38 -6.90
N LEU A 14 -4.38 0.49 -6.88
CA LEU A 14 -3.16 0.28 -6.11
C LEU A 14 -3.43 0.37 -4.60
N MET A 15 -4.24 1.32 -4.16
CA MET A 15 -4.68 1.47 -2.78
C MET A 15 -5.54 0.29 -2.31
N GLU A 16 -6.46 -0.19 -3.15
CA GLU A 16 -7.29 -1.37 -2.83
C GLU A 16 -6.43 -2.64 -2.70
N LYS A 17 -5.44 -2.83 -3.58
CA LYS A 17 -4.50 -3.96 -3.46
C LYS A 17 -3.64 -3.85 -2.21
N TRP A 18 -3.16 -2.65 -1.89
CA TRP A 18 -2.40 -2.40 -0.67
C TRP A 18 -3.22 -2.74 0.58
N ASP A 19 -4.46 -2.23 0.64
CA ASP A 19 -5.36 -2.45 1.78
C ASP A 19 -5.65 -3.95 1.96
N ASN A 20 -5.94 -4.66 0.86
CA ASN A 20 -6.11 -6.11 0.88
C ASN A 20 -4.85 -6.87 1.30
N GLU A 21 -3.66 -6.52 0.81
CA GLU A 21 -2.40 -7.16 1.22
C GLU A 21 -2.10 -6.90 2.71
N ILE A 22 -2.33 -5.68 3.20
CA ILE A 22 -2.19 -5.32 4.62
C ILE A 22 -3.20 -6.08 5.47
N HIS A 23 -4.48 -6.09 5.10
CA HIS A 23 -5.52 -6.82 5.82
C HIS A 23 -5.24 -8.32 5.85
N ALA A 24 -4.86 -8.93 4.73
CA ALA A 24 -4.51 -10.35 4.69
C ALA A 24 -3.28 -10.67 5.56
N GLU A 25 -2.28 -9.79 5.59
CA GLU A 25 -1.11 -9.98 6.44
C GLU A 25 -1.43 -9.72 7.91
N LEU A 26 -2.30 -8.77 8.23
CA LEU A 26 -2.82 -8.53 9.58
C LEU A 26 -3.70 -9.68 10.06
N GLU A 27 -4.54 -10.27 9.21
CA GLU A 27 -5.33 -11.47 9.53
C GLU A 27 -4.44 -12.69 9.76
N LYS A 28 -3.39 -12.87 8.95
CA LYS A 28 -2.38 -13.92 9.17
C LYS A 28 -1.55 -13.70 10.42
N SER A 29 -1.24 -12.44 10.73
CA SER A 29 -0.40 -12.04 11.86
C SER A 29 -1.22 -11.81 13.13
N ALA A 30 -2.55 -11.85 13.08
CA ALA A 30 -3.41 -11.75 14.25
C ALA A 30 -3.12 -12.94 15.17
N PRO A 31 -2.46 -12.74 16.33
CA PRO A 31 -2.41 -13.79 17.32
C PRO A 31 -3.70 -13.70 18.14
N THR A 32 -4.12 -14.81 18.72
CA THR A 32 -4.90 -14.79 19.95
C THR A 32 -4.29 -13.76 20.90
N ARG A 33 -4.88 -12.57 20.99
CA ARG A 33 -4.67 -11.52 22.01
C ARG A 33 -3.24 -11.45 22.57
N GLY A 34 -2.26 -10.98 21.80
CA GLY A 34 -0.88 -10.88 22.28
C GLY A 34 0.00 -9.94 21.47
N LEU A 35 0.19 -8.74 22.00
CA LEU A 35 1.20 -7.73 21.65
C LEU A 35 2.47 -8.30 20.97
N ALA A 36 2.71 -7.92 19.72
CA ALA A 36 4.04 -7.98 19.12
C ALA A 36 4.35 -6.63 18.46
N ALA A 37 4.53 -5.61 19.32
CA ALA A 37 5.22 -4.38 18.95
C ALA A 37 6.74 -4.69 18.91
N GLY A 38 7.40 -4.55 17.76
CA GLY A 38 8.87 -4.42 17.74
C GLY A 38 9.68 -5.14 16.65
N SER A 39 9.09 -5.88 15.72
CA SER A 39 9.80 -6.33 14.51
C SER A 39 9.25 -5.57 13.32
N LYS A 40 10.11 -5.11 12.39
CA LYS A 40 9.66 -4.57 11.08
C LYS A 40 8.63 -5.55 10.54
N GLY A 41 7.36 -5.16 10.61
CA GLY A 41 6.26 -6.04 10.31
C GLY A 41 6.32 -6.39 8.84
N LYS A 42 5.79 -7.53 8.44
CA LYS A 42 5.56 -7.77 7.01
C LYS A 42 4.69 -6.66 6.39
N THR A 43 3.85 -6.01 7.20
CA THR A 43 3.15 -4.76 6.89
C THR A 43 4.07 -3.59 6.55
N ASP A 44 5.22 -3.42 7.22
CA ASP A 44 6.23 -2.41 6.87
C ASP A 44 6.85 -2.69 5.50
N ILE A 45 7.11 -3.97 5.18
CA ILE A 45 7.63 -4.37 3.87
C ILE A 45 6.60 -4.08 2.76
N ILE A 46 5.32 -4.38 3.02
CA ILE A 46 4.22 -4.05 2.13
C ILE A 46 4.15 -2.52 1.95
N ASN A 47 4.21 -1.73 3.03
CA ASN A 47 4.19 -0.27 2.96
C ASN A 47 5.33 0.30 2.09
N GLU A 48 6.57 -0.18 2.25
CA GLU A 48 7.70 0.28 1.45
C GLU A 48 7.54 -0.08 -0.05
N LYS A 49 7.03 -1.28 -0.36
CA LYS A 49 6.72 -1.72 -1.73
C LYS A 49 5.69 -0.79 -2.39
N TYR A 50 4.59 -0.48 -1.70
CA TYR A 50 3.54 0.38 -2.26
C TYR A 50 3.94 1.85 -2.33
N LYS A 51 4.82 2.35 -1.45
CA LYS A 51 5.43 3.67 -1.60
C LYS A 51 6.28 3.78 -2.88
N ALA A 52 7.06 2.75 -3.20
CA ALA A 52 7.83 2.71 -4.45
C ALA A 52 6.90 2.73 -5.66
N LEU A 53 5.87 1.88 -5.67
CA LEU A 53 4.88 1.83 -6.76
C LEU A 53 4.09 3.14 -6.92
N LEU A 54 3.73 3.80 -5.81
CA LEU A 54 3.10 5.13 -5.85
C LEU A 54 4.03 6.19 -6.42
N THR A 55 5.33 6.10 -6.14
CA THR A 55 6.33 7.00 -6.69
C THR A 55 6.46 6.79 -8.20
N GLU A 56 6.52 5.54 -8.65
CA GLU A 56 6.52 5.21 -10.08
C GLU A 56 5.25 5.68 -10.78
N LEU A 57 4.07 5.51 -10.15
CA LEU A 57 2.80 6.00 -10.67
C LEU A 57 2.81 7.52 -10.85
N LYS A 58 3.28 8.25 -9.83
CA LYS A 58 3.40 9.72 -9.90
C LYS A 58 4.39 10.15 -10.98
N GLN A 59 5.52 9.48 -11.13
CA GLN A 59 6.50 9.74 -12.18
C GLN A 59 5.92 9.48 -13.58
N LYS A 60 5.22 8.35 -13.77
CA LYS A 60 4.57 7.96 -15.03
C LYS A 60 3.57 9.02 -15.51
N TYR A 61 2.82 9.60 -14.58
CA TYR A 61 1.81 10.62 -14.88
C TYR A 61 2.32 12.07 -14.72
N GLY A 62 3.61 12.28 -14.47
CA GLY A 62 4.22 13.60 -14.35
C GLY A 62 3.77 14.41 -13.12
N MET A 63 3.27 13.75 -12.07
CA MET A 63 2.86 14.36 -10.80
C MET A 63 4.02 14.54 -9.80
N ILE A 64 5.22 14.90 -10.29
CA ILE A 64 6.41 15.25 -9.48
C ILE A 64 6.23 16.59 -8.79
#